data_AF-A0A820NGT7-F1
#
_entry.id   AF-A0A820NGT7-F1
#
_cell.length_a   1.000
_cell.length_b   1.000
_cell.length_c   1.000
_cell.angle_alpha   90.00
_cell.angle_beta   90.00
_cell.angle_gamma   90.00
#
_symmetry.space_group_name_H-M   'P 1'
#
loop_
_entity.id
_entity.type
_entity.pdbx_description
1 polymer ?
#
loop_
_entity_poly.entity_id
_entity_poly.type
_entity_poly.pdbx_seq_one_letter_code
_entity_poly.pdbx_strand_id
1 'polypeptide(L)'
;NTEITLKPIEVYEFPIRLLANEEGSLLHHIEVIIEDGKTIPIEITAIIQRPSAYISPVELNIQESFVNVPVTRYVEIYAVNALPTHFQWGEVTCSDKDQCILEINPRQGTIYDGKSISIEITFIPQQCGKLNDDWHIPCYIQNS
;
A
#
# COMPACT_ATOMS: atom_id res chain seq x y z
N ASN A 1 24.35 20.37 -17.67
CA ASN A 1 25.71 20.73 -17.22
C ASN A 1 25.67 22.11 -16.63
N THR A 2 25.95 22.19 -15.33
CA THR A 2 26.13 23.44 -14.61
C THR A 2 27.61 23.59 -14.38
N GLU A 3 28.21 24.63 -14.92
CA GLU A 3 29.63 24.96 -14.75
C GLU A 3 29.74 26.00 -13.63
N ILE A 4 30.68 25.80 -12.71
CA ILE A 4 30.85 26.64 -11.52
C ILE A 4 32.33 26.90 -11.31
N THR A 5 32.69 28.16 -11.15
CA THR A 5 34.05 28.57 -10.80
C THR A 5 34.12 28.89 -9.31
N LEU A 6 34.96 28.17 -8.58
CA LEU A 6 35.18 28.41 -7.14
C LEU A 6 36.40 29.29 -6.93
N LYS A 7 36.30 30.25 -6.00
CA LYS A 7 37.46 30.97 -5.47
C LYS A 7 38.25 30.06 -4.52
N PRO A 8 39.51 30.40 -4.21
CA PRO A 8 40.29 29.66 -3.22
C PRO A 8 39.53 29.50 -1.90
N ILE A 9 39.43 28.27 -1.40
CA ILE A 9 38.79 27.91 -0.10
C ILE A 9 37.25 28.05 -0.13
N GLU A 10 36.66 28.42 -1.26
CA GLU A 10 35.21 28.49 -1.42
C GLU A 10 34.59 27.09 -1.46
N VAL A 11 33.49 26.91 -0.72
CA VAL A 11 32.70 25.68 -0.72
C VAL A 11 31.39 25.95 -1.44
N TYR A 12 31.03 25.06 -2.37
CA TYR A 12 29.75 25.11 -3.05
C TYR A 12 28.97 23.83 -2.81
N GLU A 13 27.76 23.98 -2.29
CA GLU A 13 26.81 22.88 -2.11
C GLU A 13 25.87 22.83 -3.32
N PHE A 14 25.89 21.73 -4.07
CA PHE A 14 24.92 21.49 -5.12
C PHE A 14 23.87 20.46 -4.65
N PRO A 15 22.57 20.80 -4.67
CA PRO A 15 21.54 19.84 -4.31
C PRO A 15 21.36 18.82 -5.43
N ILE A 16 21.57 17.53 -5.11
CA ILE A 16 21.23 16.43 -6.01
C ILE A 16 19.78 16.03 -5.73
N ARG A 17 18.93 16.01 -6.76
CA ARG A 17 17.54 15.53 -6.66
C ARG A 17 17.38 14.28 -7.51
N LEU A 18 16.99 13.19 -6.86
CA LEU A 18 16.61 11.96 -7.54
C LEU A 18 15.10 11.84 -7.50
N LEU A 19 14.51 11.65 -8.68
CA LEU A 19 13.09 11.35 -8.84
C LEU A 19 12.98 9.91 -9.30
N ALA A 20 12.44 9.06 -8.44
CA ALA A 20 12.21 7.66 -8.77
C ALA A 20 10.76 7.46 -9.22
N ASN A 21 10.60 6.75 -10.34
CA ASN A 21 9.28 6.46 -10.92
C ASN A 21 8.84 5.01 -10.67
N GLU A 22 9.77 4.15 -10.24
CA GLU A 22 9.59 2.70 -10.07
C GLU A 22 10.26 2.22 -8.77
N GLU A 23 9.74 1.13 -8.22
CA GLU A 23 10.33 0.46 -7.05
C GLU A 23 11.63 -0.25 -7.42
N GLY A 24 12.53 -0.38 -6.45
CA GLY A 24 13.76 -1.14 -6.63
C GLY A 24 14.95 -0.48 -5.96
N SER A 25 16.13 -0.91 -6.37
CA SER A 25 17.39 -0.32 -5.94
C SER A 25 17.95 0.54 -7.06
N LEU A 26 18.23 1.80 -6.76
CA LEU A 26 18.93 2.70 -7.66
C LEU A 26 20.40 2.76 -7.24
N LEU A 27 21.29 2.54 -8.21
CA LEU A 27 22.69 2.91 -8.14
C LEU A 27 22.95 3.87 -9.29
N HIS A 28 23.37 5.09 -8.97
CA HIS A 28 23.70 6.10 -9.96
C HIS A 28 25.09 6.65 -9.71
N HIS A 29 25.84 6.86 -10.79
CA HIS A 29 27.18 7.43 -10.76
C HIS A 29 27.11 8.81 -11.39
N ILE A 30 27.53 9.82 -10.63
CA ILE A 30 27.77 11.16 -11.18
C ILE A 30 29.27 11.44 -11.12
N GLU A 31 29.75 12.21 -12.08
CA GLU A 31 31.16 12.59 -12.18
C GLU A 31 31.30 14.08 -11.94
N VAL A 32 32.18 14.44 -11.00
CA VAL A 32 32.63 15.82 -10.82
C VAL A 32 33.94 15.96 -11.59
N ILE A 33 33.90 16.76 -12.64
CA ILE A 33 35.07 17.09 -13.46
C ILE A 33 35.66 18.38 -12.91
N ILE A 34 36.93 18.31 -12.50
CA ILE A 34 37.71 19.48 -12.06
C ILE A 34 38.63 19.85 -13.22
N GLU A 35 38.53 21.08 -13.72
CA GLU A 35 39.47 21.58 -14.73
C GLU A 35 40.91 21.48 -14.20
N ASP A 36 41.81 20.93 -15.02
CA ASP A 36 43.19 20.62 -14.68
C ASP A 36 43.40 19.68 -13.47
N GLY A 37 42.34 18.99 -13.05
CA GLY A 37 42.34 18.08 -11.90
C GLY A 37 41.91 16.65 -12.24
N LYS A 38 41.64 15.88 -11.18
CA LYS A 38 41.13 14.51 -11.31
C LYS A 38 39.60 14.51 -11.31
N THR A 39 38.98 13.72 -12.17
CA THR A 39 37.54 13.41 -12.08
C THR A 39 37.24 12.58 -10.84
N ILE A 40 36.24 13.00 -10.07
CA ILE A 40 35.81 12.32 -8.85
C ILE A 40 34.45 11.67 -9.10
N PRO A 41 34.32 10.33 -9.06
CA PRO A 41 33.03 9.67 -9.10
C PRO A 41 32.34 9.81 -7.74
N ILE A 42 31.05 10.12 -7.77
CA ILE A 42 30.17 10.09 -6.60
C ILE A 42 29.11 9.02 -6.87
N GLU A 43 29.05 8.04 -5.98
CA GLU A 43 28.02 7.00 -6.02
C GLU A 43 26.81 7.42 -5.20
N ILE A 44 25.63 7.25 -5.78
CA ILE A 44 24.37 7.52 -5.11
C ILE A 44 23.57 6.22 -5.09
N THR A 45 23.26 5.75 -3.90
CA THR A 45 22.44 4.55 -3.68
C THR A 45 21.12 4.93 -3.03
N ALA A 46 20.03 4.34 -3.52
CA ALA A 46 18.71 4.50 -2.93
C ALA A 46 17.91 3.20 -3.03
N ILE A 47 17.06 2.95 -2.04
CA ILE A 47 16.05 1.89 -2.06
C ILE A 47 14.68 2.55 -2.15
N ILE A 48 13.93 2.24 -3.19
CA ILE A 48 12.64 2.82 -3.51
C ILE A 48 11.58 1.76 -3.29
N GLN A 49 10.61 2.07 -2.43
CA GLN A 49 9.54 1.15 -2.03
C GLN A 49 8.20 1.89 -2.08
N ARG A 50 7.11 1.16 -2.27
CA ARG A 50 5.74 1.68 -2.07
C ARG A 50 5.01 0.86 -1.01
N PRO A 51 4.02 1.44 -0.32
CA PRO A 51 3.18 0.68 0.59
C PRO A 51 2.58 -0.55 -0.11
N SER A 52 2.68 -1.70 0.53
CA SER A 52 2.20 -2.97 -0.03
C SER A 52 1.64 -3.84 1.08
N ALA A 53 0.53 -4.52 0.78
CA ALA A 53 -0.17 -5.38 1.73
C ALA A 53 -0.86 -6.56 1.05
N TYR A 54 -1.12 -7.61 1.83
CA TYR A 54 -1.97 -8.74 1.42
C TYR A 54 -3.03 -9.03 2.49
N ILE A 55 -4.08 -9.75 2.10
CA ILE A 55 -5.22 -10.09 2.95
C ILE A 55 -5.25 -11.60 3.20
N SER A 56 -5.54 -12.02 4.43
CA SER A 56 -5.75 -13.43 4.77
C SER A 56 -6.85 -13.59 5.83
N PRO A 57 -7.80 -14.53 5.66
CA PRO A 57 -8.03 -15.30 4.45
C PRO A 57 -8.55 -14.42 3.31
N VAL A 58 -8.35 -14.85 2.05
CA VAL A 58 -8.92 -14.17 0.86
C VAL A 58 -10.39 -14.54 0.60
N GLU A 59 -10.89 -15.57 1.28
CA GLU A 59 -12.26 -16.06 1.20
C GLU A 59 -12.84 -16.26 2.60
N LEU A 60 -14.11 -15.89 2.79
CA LEU A 60 -14.82 -16.07 4.04
C LEU A 60 -16.01 -17.01 3.84
N ASN A 61 -16.04 -18.10 4.59
CA ASN A 61 -17.18 -18.99 4.62
C ASN A 61 -18.15 -18.58 5.75
N ILE A 62 -19.29 -18.03 5.37
CA ILE A 62 -20.38 -17.65 6.30
C ILE A 62 -21.12 -18.90 6.82
N GLN A 63 -21.08 -20.01 6.09
CA GLN A 63 -21.84 -21.25 6.35
C GLN A 63 -23.36 -21.00 6.39
N GLU A 64 -24.12 -21.99 6.85
CA GLU A 64 -25.56 -21.86 7.08
C GLU A 64 -25.83 -20.78 8.14
N SER A 65 -26.69 -19.82 7.79
CA SER A 65 -27.05 -18.67 8.61
C SER A 65 -28.56 -18.48 8.66
N PHE A 66 -29.03 -17.68 9.60
CA PHE A 66 -30.46 -17.46 9.84
C PHE A 66 -30.84 -16.02 9.54
N VAL A 67 -32.04 -15.81 9.00
CA VAL A 67 -32.56 -14.48 8.68
C VAL A 67 -32.55 -13.60 9.93
N ASN A 68 -32.04 -12.38 9.78
CA ASN A 68 -31.85 -11.37 10.82
C ASN A 68 -30.91 -11.77 11.97
N VAL A 69 -30.10 -12.81 11.80
CA VAL A 69 -29.07 -13.20 12.76
C VAL A 69 -27.69 -12.82 12.20
N PRO A 70 -26.93 -11.93 12.87
CA PRO A 70 -25.62 -11.51 12.39
C PRO A 70 -24.59 -12.64 12.51
N VAL A 71 -23.77 -12.78 11.48
CA VAL A 71 -22.63 -13.69 11.43
C VAL A 71 -21.37 -12.88 11.23
N THR A 72 -20.46 -12.93 12.20
CA THR A 72 -19.20 -12.19 12.16
C THR A 72 -18.04 -13.10 11.78
N ARG A 73 -17.16 -12.58 10.94
CA ARG A 73 -15.89 -13.19 10.52
C ARG A 73 -14.79 -12.13 10.53
N TYR A 74 -13.55 -12.60 10.50
CA TYR A 74 -12.38 -11.73 10.53
C TYR A 74 -11.46 -12.04 9.36
N VAL A 75 -10.90 -10.99 8.77
CA VAL A 75 -9.74 -11.06 7.90
C VAL A 75 -8.63 -10.21 8.48
N GLU A 76 -7.38 -10.53 8.17
CA GLU A 76 -6.23 -9.72 8.52
C GLU A 76 -5.61 -9.11 7.26
N ILE A 77 -5.30 -7.83 7.32
CA ILE A 77 -4.47 -7.14 6.33
C ILE A 77 -3.05 -7.06 6.89
N TYR A 78 -2.06 -7.56 6.17
CA TYR A 78 -0.65 -7.58 6.55
C TYR A 78 0.13 -6.60 5.68
N ALA A 79 0.86 -5.67 6.30
CA ALA A 79 1.83 -4.86 5.56
C ALA A 79 3.06 -5.70 5.21
N VAL A 80 3.47 -5.66 3.94
CA VAL A 80 4.63 -6.40 3.41
C VAL A 80 5.95 -5.71 3.76
N ASN A 81 5.93 -4.39 3.88
CA ASN A 81 7.09 -3.57 4.24
C ASN A 81 6.77 -2.64 5.41
N ALA A 82 7.80 -1.94 5.90
CA ALA A 82 7.68 -1.05 7.04
C ALA A 82 7.07 0.31 6.69
N LEU A 83 6.63 0.54 5.44
CA LEU A 83 6.00 1.79 5.07
C LEU A 83 4.58 1.86 5.65
N PRO A 84 4.14 3.04 6.12
CA PRO A 84 2.74 3.26 6.46
C PRO A 84 1.84 2.87 5.28
N THR A 85 0.99 1.87 5.48
CA THR A 85 0.12 1.33 4.42
C THR A 85 -1.32 1.69 4.70
N HIS A 86 -1.86 2.59 3.88
CA HIS A 86 -3.26 3.02 3.95
C HIS A 86 -4.15 2.07 3.16
N PHE A 87 -5.21 1.58 3.78
CA PHE A 87 -6.20 0.73 3.12
C PHE A 87 -7.59 1.36 3.21
N GLN A 88 -8.42 1.05 2.21
CA GLN A 88 -9.83 1.43 2.18
C GLN A 88 -10.64 0.35 1.49
N TRP A 89 -11.71 -0.10 2.14
CA TRP A 89 -12.68 -1.04 1.59
C TRP A 89 -13.69 -0.31 0.71
N GLY A 90 -13.96 -0.87 -0.46
CA GLY A 90 -14.97 -0.40 -1.39
C GLY A 90 -16.35 -1.01 -1.12
N GLU A 91 -17.24 -0.81 -2.09
CA GLU A 91 -18.59 -1.39 -2.07
C GLU A 91 -18.58 -2.85 -2.53
N VAL A 92 -19.49 -3.65 -1.95
CA VAL A 92 -19.69 -5.02 -2.38
C VAL A 92 -20.25 -5.07 -3.80
N THR A 93 -19.68 -5.95 -4.62
CA THR A 93 -20.12 -6.23 -5.98
C THR A 93 -20.71 -7.63 -6.03
N CYS A 94 -22.03 -7.73 -5.98
CA CYS A 94 -22.81 -8.94 -6.26
C CYS A 94 -24.24 -8.56 -6.66
N SER A 95 -24.96 -9.52 -7.27
CA SER A 95 -26.31 -9.29 -7.80
C SER A 95 -27.42 -9.34 -6.74
N ASP A 96 -27.14 -9.91 -5.57
CA ASP A 96 -28.07 -10.14 -4.47
C ASP A 96 -27.70 -9.37 -3.19
N LYS A 97 -26.85 -8.33 -3.32
CA LYS A 97 -26.43 -7.48 -2.19
C LYS A 97 -27.60 -6.92 -1.38
N ASP A 98 -28.73 -6.64 -2.03
CA ASP A 98 -29.91 -6.05 -1.39
C ASP A 98 -30.67 -7.06 -0.49
N GLN A 99 -30.30 -8.34 -0.53
CA GLN A 99 -30.87 -9.38 0.32
C GLN A 99 -30.14 -9.52 1.66
N CYS A 100 -29.04 -8.80 1.88
CA CYS A 100 -28.25 -8.87 3.11
C CYS A 100 -27.73 -7.50 3.53
N ILE A 101 -27.39 -7.35 4.79
CA ILE A 101 -26.58 -6.23 5.29
C ILE A 101 -25.16 -6.73 5.48
N LEU A 102 -24.20 -5.96 4.99
CA LEU A 102 -22.78 -6.23 5.14
C LEU A 102 -22.11 -5.04 5.82
N GLU A 103 -21.52 -5.27 6.98
CA GLU A 103 -20.80 -4.27 7.75
C GLU A 103 -19.32 -4.65 7.81
N ILE A 104 -18.44 -3.66 7.60
CA ILE A 104 -16.99 -3.85 7.58
C ILE A 104 -16.38 -2.84 8.54
N ASN A 105 -15.62 -3.32 9.51
CA ASN A 105 -15.00 -2.49 10.54
C ASN A 105 -13.56 -2.92 10.86
N PRO A 106 -12.57 -2.03 10.76
CA PRO A 106 -12.65 -0.70 10.18
C PRO A 106 -12.76 -0.72 8.65
N ARG A 107 -13.51 0.24 8.07
CA ARG A 107 -13.64 0.38 6.61
C ARG A 107 -12.43 1.03 5.94
N GLN A 108 -11.61 1.73 6.71
CA GLN A 108 -10.35 2.31 6.27
C GLN A 108 -9.40 2.43 7.46
N GLY A 109 -8.10 2.50 7.19
CA GLY A 109 -7.12 2.66 8.24
C GLY A 109 -5.69 2.70 7.73
N THR A 110 -4.75 2.72 8.66
CA THR A 110 -3.32 2.70 8.37
C THR A 110 -2.65 1.60 9.15
N ILE A 111 -1.83 0.81 8.47
CA ILE A 111 -0.98 -0.21 9.05
C ILE A 111 0.42 0.38 9.17
N TYR A 112 0.98 0.36 10.38
CA TYR A 112 2.31 0.87 10.67
C TYR A 112 3.28 -0.27 10.97
N ASP A 113 4.56 -0.05 10.64
CA ASP A 113 5.69 -0.87 11.08
C ASP A 113 5.59 -2.37 10.74
N GLY A 114 5.05 -2.73 9.57
CA GLY A 114 4.96 -4.14 9.13
C GLY A 114 4.02 -5.02 9.97
N LYS A 115 3.10 -4.39 10.71
CA LYS A 115 2.09 -5.10 11.52
C LYS A 115 0.94 -5.62 10.65
N SER A 116 0.02 -6.36 11.26
CA SER A 116 -1.30 -6.63 10.70
C SER A 116 -2.38 -5.84 11.41
N ILE A 117 -3.52 -5.69 10.73
CA ILE A 117 -4.76 -5.21 11.33
C ILE A 117 -5.88 -6.21 11.05
N SER A 118 -6.63 -6.55 12.09
CA SER A 118 -7.82 -7.37 11.96
C SER A 118 -9.01 -6.51 11.53
N ILE A 119 -9.74 -6.99 10.54
CA ILE A 119 -10.96 -6.40 10.01
C ILE A 119 -12.11 -7.34 10.33
N GLU A 120 -13.10 -6.80 11.02
CA GLU A 120 -14.36 -7.46 11.30
C GLU A 120 -15.31 -7.29 10.11
N ILE A 121 -15.88 -8.40 9.66
CA ILE A 121 -16.89 -8.44 8.61
C ILE A 121 -18.13 -9.11 9.20
N THR A 122 -19.20 -8.34 9.32
CA THR A 122 -20.49 -8.80 9.85
C THR A 122 -21.50 -8.89 8.71
N PHE A 123 -22.09 -10.06 8.58
CA PHE A 123 -23.04 -10.40 7.54
C PHE A 123 -24.41 -10.72 8.16
N ILE A 124 -25.46 -10.06 7.69
CA ILE A 124 -26.83 -10.20 8.22
C ILE A 124 -27.80 -10.51 7.07
N PRO A 125 -28.19 -11.78 6.87
CA PRO A 125 -29.16 -12.14 5.85
C PRO A 125 -30.53 -11.52 6.16
N GLN A 126 -31.19 -10.92 5.17
CA GLN A 126 -32.53 -10.32 5.32
C GLN A 126 -33.64 -11.21 4.73
N GLN A 127 -33.28 -12.21 3.92
CA GLN A 127 -34.23 -13.09 3.25
C GLN A 127 -33.74 -14.55 3.26
N CYS A 128 -34.67 -15.51 3.25
CA CYS A 128 -34.34 -16.93 3.09
C CYS A 128 -34.00 -17.25 1.64
N GLY A 129 -32.99 -18.10 1.42
CA GLY A 129 -32.63 -18.58 0.09
C GLY A 129 -31.15 -18.91 -0.03
N LYS A 130 -30.74 -19.35 -1.22
CA LYS A 130 -29.33 -19.43 -1.57
C LYS A 130 -28.91 -18.09 -2.18
N LEU A 131 -27.83 -17.53 -1.66
CA LEU A 131 -27.14 -16.38 -2.23
C LEU A 131 -26.13 -16.83 -3.29
N ASN A 132 -25.76 -15.92 -4.18
CA ASN A 132 -24.77 -16.17 -5.19
C ASN A 132 -23.37 -16.29 -4.58
N ASP A 133 -22.52 -17.06 -5.25
CA ASP A 133 -21.15 -17.32 -4.80
C ASP A 133 -20.17 -16.22 -5.32
N ASP A 134 -20.66 -15.17 -5.97
CA ASP A 134 -19.88 -14.11 -6.65
C ASP A 134 -19.67 -12.84 -5.81
N TRP A 135 -19.81 -12.94 -4.50
CA TRP A 135 -19.60 -11.81 -3.58
C TRP A 135 -18.14 -11.40 -3.54
N HIS A 136 -17.87 -10.17 -3.99
CA HIS A 136 -16.54 -9.59 -3.97
C HIS A 136 -16.56 -8.20 -3.31
N ILE A 137 -15.59 -7.95 -2.44
CA ILE A 137 -15.41 -6.67 -1.76
C ILE A 137 -13.98 -6.20 -2.05
N PRO A 138 -13.78 -5.17 -2.87
CA PRO A 138 -12.45 -4.68 -3.16
C PRO A 138 -11.85 -3.97 -1.94
N CYS A 139 -10.56 -4.19 -1.71
CA CYS A 139 -9.75 -3.40 -0.78
C CYS A 139 -8.66 -2.68 -1.58
N TYR A 140 -8.59 -1.36 -1.43
CA TYR A 140 -7.65 -0.53 -2.14
C TYR A 140 -6.50 -0.12 -1.22
N ILE A 141 -5.26 -0.33 -1.68
CA ILE A 141 -4.07 0.21 -1.05
C ILE A 141 -3.76 1.56 -1.69
N GLN A 142 -3.78 2.63 -0.90
CA GLN A 142 -3.47 3.96 -1.39
C GLN A 142 -1.96 4.18 -1.40
N ASN A 143 -1.43 4.62 -2.55
CA ASN A 143 -0.07 5.11 -2.66
C ASN A 143 -0.04 6.56 -2.15
N SER A 144 0.79 6.82 -1.15
CA SER A 144 1.12 8.17 -0.66
C SER A 144 1.97 8.96 -1.65
#